data_AF-A0A0F9EYC9-F1
#
_entry.id   AF-A0A0F9EYC9-F1
#
_cell.length_a   1.000
_cell.length_b   1.000
_cell.length_c   1.000
_cell.angle_alpha   90.00
_cell.angle_beta   90.00
_cell.angle_gamma   90.00
#
_symmetry.space_group_name_H-M   'P 1'
#
loop_
_entity.id
_entity.type
_entity.pdbx_description
1 polymer ?
#
loop_
_entity_poly.entity_id
_entity_poly.type
_entity_poly.pdbx_seq_one_letter_code
_entity_poly.pdbx_strand_id
1 'polypeptide(L)' 'MTKRQLIPDSTVKKMETALREFGYPVDFTYCRESVDKLMAGNKAVGGPQGFMRIWLEDAELLS' A
#
# COMPACT_ATOMS: atom_id res chain seq x y z
N MET A 1 9.20 18.69 -6.51
CA MET A 1 9.12 17.47 -7.35
C MET A 1 9.65 16.31 -6.52
N THR A 2 8.76 15.58 -5.86
CA THR A 2 9.15 14.46 -4.99
C THR A 2 9.63 13.33 -5.88
N LYS A 3 10.88 12.87 -5.68
CA LYS A 3 11.37 11.63 -6.30
C LYS A 3 10.37 10.53 -5.93
N ARG A 4 9.69 9.93 -6.90
CA ARG A 4 8.86 8.74 -6.65
C ARG A 4 9.79 7.62 -6.22
N GLN A 5 9.99 7.50 -4.92
CA GLN A 5 10.80 6.47 -4.32
C GLN A 5 10.02 5.17 -4.46
N LEU A 6 10.60 4.19 -5.14
CA LEU A 6 9.98 2.88 -5.29
C LEU A 6 9.94 2.21 -3.91
N ILE A 7 8.74 1.78 -3.49
CA ILE A 7 8.55 1.09 -2.23
C ILE A 7 9.10 -0.32 -2.34
N PRO A 8 10.06 -0.75 -1.49
CA PRO A 8 10.64 -2.07 -1.57
C PRO A 8 9.62 -3.20 -1.29
N ASP A 9 9.82 -4.35 -1.92
CA ASP A 9 8.96 -5.53 -1.72
C ASP A 9 8.93 -6.01 -0.26
N SER A 10 10.02 -5.84 0.49
CA SER A 10 10.07 -6.16 1.92
C SER A 10 9.09 -5.31 2.73
N THR A 11 8.85 -4.07 2.32
CA THR A 11 7.84 -3.19 2.92
C THR A 11 6.44 -3.64 2.55
N VAL A 12 6.22 -3.99 1.28
CA VAL A 12 4.92 -4.52 0.82
C VAL A 12 4.57 -5.84 1.53
N LYS A 13 5.55 -6.71 1.81
CA LYS A 13 5.35 -7.93 2.61
C LYS A 13 4.93 -7.64 4.05
N LYS A 14 5.51 -6.62 4.69
CA LYS A 14 5.07 -6.21 6.04
C LYS A 14 3.63 -5.73 6.04
N MET A 15 3.25 -4.98 5.00
CA MET A 15 1.88 -4.51 4.80
C MET A 15 0.91 -5.68 4.54
N GLU A 16 1.28 -6.65 3.72
CA GLU A 16 0.51 -7.89 3.53
C GLU A 16 0.28 -8.62 4.87
N THR A 17 1.33 -8.82 5.67
CA THR A 17 1.21 -9.46 6.99
C THR A 17 0.23 -8.70 7.89
N ALA A 18 0.36 -7.37 8.00
CA ALA A 18 -0.53 -6.57 8.83
C ALA A 18 -1.99 -6.62 8.37
N LEU A 19 -2.23 -6.58 7.05
CA LEU A 19 -3.58 -6.71 6.49
C LEU A 19 -4.19 -8.08 6.79
N ARG A 20 -3.39 -9.15 6.68
CA ARG A 20 -3.83 -10.52 7.02
C ARG A 20 -4.12 -10.68 8.51
N GLU A 21 -3.29 -10.11 9.37
CA GLU A 21 -3.53 -10.08 10.83
C GLU A 21 -4.81 -9.30 11.19
N PHE A 22 -5.13 -8.26 10.43
CA PHE A 22 -6.38 -7.51 10.57
C PHE A 22 -7.62 -8.27 10.03
N GLY A 23 -7.41 -9.38 9.30
CA GLY A 23 -8.49 -10.22 8.77
C GLY A 23 -8.80 -10.00 7.29
N TYR A 24 -7.98 -9.24 6.55
CA TYR A 24 -8.13 -9.15 5.10
C TYR A 24 -7.45 -10.32 4.39
N PRO A 25 -8.19 -11.10 3.56
CA PRO A 25 -7.63 -12.23 2.83
C PRO A 25 -6.92 -11.76 1.54
N VAL A 26 -5.85 -10.98 1.70
CA VAL A 26 -5.05 -10.43 0.58
C VAL A 26 -3.74 -11.20 0.43
N ASP A 27 -3.19 -11.19 -0.78
CA ASP A 27 -1.87 -11.74 -1.08
C ASP A 27 -0.87 -10.63 -1.46
N PHE A 28 0.39 -11.03 -1.64
CA PHE A 28 1.46 -10.11 -2.01
C PHE A 28 1.19 -9.37 -3.33
N THR A 29 0.65 -10.07 -4.34
CA THR A 29 0.36 -9.49 -5.66
C THR A 29 -0.66 -8.36 -5.55
N TYR A 30 -1.74 -8.59 -4.81
CA TYR A 30 -2.76 -7.59 -4.54
C TYR A 30 -2.16 -6.34 -3.85
N CYS A 31 -1.31 -6.54 -2.84
CA CYS A 31 -0.66 -5.46 -2.13
C CYS A 31 0.28 -4.66 -3.06
N ARG A 32 1.12 -5.33 -3.85
CA ARG A 32 2.05 -4.68 -4.78
C ARG A 32 1.32 -3.83 -5.82
N GLU A 33 0.32 -4.41 -6.48
CA GLU A 33 -0.49 -3.69 -7.46
C GLU A 33 -1.25 -2.51 -6.85
N SER A 34 -1.78 -2.69 -5.63
CA SER A 34 -2.49 -1.64 -4.93
C SER A 34 -1.56 -0.48 -4.58
N VAL A 35 -0.37 -0.77 -4.07
CA VAL A 35 0.66 0.24 -3.81
C VAL A 35 1.04 0.97 -5.10
N ASP A 36 1.27 0.26 -6.20
CA ASP A 36 1.62 0.88 -7.49
C ASP A 36 0.51 1.80 -8.01
N LYS A 37 -0.75 1.35 -7.90
CA LYS A 37 -1.92 2.16 -8.25
C LYS A 37 -1.99 3.42 -7.38
N LEU A 38 -1.81 3.31 -6.07
CA LEU A 38 -1.84 4.44 -5.14
C LEU A 38 -0.70 5.43 -5.41
N MET A 39 0.53 4.95 -5.61
CA MET A 39 1.70 5.77 -5.98
C MET A 39 1.54 6.47 -7.33
N ALA A 40 0.75 5.90 -8.23
CA ALA A 40 0.38 6.53 -9.50
C ALA A 40 -0.74 7.60 -9.35
N GLY A 41 -1.30 7.78 -8.14
CA GLY A 41 -2.36 8.75 -7.85
C GLY A 41 -3.79 8.22 -8.02
N ASN A 42 -3.97 6.90 -8.16
CA ASN A 42 -5.31 6.32 -8.21
C ASN A 42 -5.98 6.41 -6.82
N LYS A 43 -7.30 6.57 -6.81
CA LYS A 43 -8.08 6.59 -5.57
C LYS A 43 -8.18 5.18 -4.98
N ALA A 44 -8.00 5.08 -3.66
CA ALA A 44 -8.30 3.86 -2.92
C ALA A 44 -9.81 3.53 -3.00
N VAL A 45 -10.17 2.26 -3.24
CA VAL A 45 -11.57 1.82 -3.30
C VAL A 45 -12.15 1.37 -1.94
N GLY A 46 -11.51 1.76 -0.83
CA GLY A 46 -11.90 1.33 0.53
C GLY A 46 -11.35 -0.05 0.92
N GLY A 47 -11.73 -0.53 2.11
CA GLY A 47 -11.25 -1.80 2.66
C GLY A 47 -9.71 -1.86 2.79
N PRO A 48 -9.04 -2.92 2.32
CA PRO A 48 -7.59 -3.04 2.46
C PRO A 48 -6.83 -1.92 1.73
N GLN A 49 -7.33 -1.41 0.61
CA GLN A 49 -6.71 -0.25 -0.07
C GLN A 49 -6.81 1.05 0.72
N GLY A 50 -7.87 1.22 1.53
CA GLY A 50 -7.97 2.36 2.43
C GLY A 50 -6.88 2.33 3.51
N PHE A 51 -6.66 1.15 4.11
CA PHE A 51 -5.60 0.95 5.09
C PHE A 51 -4.20 1.18 4.48
N MET A 52 -3.97 0.63 3.29
CA MET A 52 -2.70 0.83 2.56
C MET A 52 -2.46 2.31 2.25
N ARG A 53 -3.49 3.06 1.83
CA ARG A 53 -3.36 4.49 1.56
C ARG A 53 -2.94 5.27 2.81
N ILE A 54 -3.65 5.08 3.93
CA ILE A 54 -3.33 5.75 5.19
C ILE A 54 -1.90 5.43 5.63
N TRP A 55 -1.52 4.16 5.59
CA TRP A 55 -0.17 3.72 5.95
C TRP A 55 0.92 4.40 5.10
N LEU A 56 0.65 4.56 3.80
CA LEU A 56 1.57 5.22 2.87
C LEU A 56 1.61 6.74 3.04
N GLU A 57 0.50 7.37 3.37
CA GLU A 57 0.40 8.80 3.71
C GLU A 57 1.17 9.10 5.01
N ASP A 58 0.98 8.27 6.06
CA ASP A 58 1.70 8.39 7.34
C ASP A 58 3.21 8.21 7.20
N ALA A 59 3.64 7.40 6.23
CA ALA A 59 5.05 7.20 5.88
C ALA A 59 5.62 8.29 4.97
N GLU A 60 4.83 9.32 4.62
CA GLU A 60 5.16 10.39 3.66
C GLU A 60 5.54 9.87 2.27
N LEU A 61 5.04 8.69 1.90
CA LEU A 61 5.27 8.03 0.61
C LEU A 61 4.22 8.43 -0.43
N LEU A 62 3.04 8.86 0.02
CA LEU A 62 2.01 9.51 -0.78
C LEU A 62 1.93 11.00 -0.39
N SER A 63 1.72 11.86 -1.40
CA SER A 63 1.68 13.32 -1.28
C SER A 63 0.32 13.88 -1.69
#